data_AF-A0A034WW05-F1
#
_entry.id   AF-A0A034WW05-F1
#
_cell.length_a   1.000
_cell.length_b   1.000
_cell.length_c   1.000
_cell.angle_alpha   90.00
_cell.angle_beta   90.00
_cell.angle_gamma   90.00
#
_symmetry.space_group_name_H-M   'P 1'
#
loop_
_entity.id
_entity.type
_entity.pdbx_description
1 polymer ?
#
loop_
_entity_poly.entity_id
_entity_poly.type
_entity_poly.pdbx_seq_one_letter_code
_entity_poly.pdbx_strand_id
1 'polypeptide(L)'
;LIDTVRSAPTVAELQSVAVYAHDRLNPYLFNYALSVAILHRKDTKGMDVPSLIQSFPNKFVDRQIFRHLREECTIVPEGSRMAILIPHDYTASEDEPEHRLWYFREDFGVNLYHWHRYLMYPFEASERSVVYKAR
;
A
#
# COMPACT_ATOMS: atom_id res chain seq x y z
N LEU A 1 10.49 -14.66 -0.13
CA LEU A 1 9.27 -14.40 0.65
C LEU A 1 8.00 -14.71 -0.14
N ILE A 2 7.80 -14.11 -1.33
CA ILE A 2 6.64 -14.41 -2.20
C ILE A 2 6.49 -15.93 -2.41
N ASP A 3 7.57 -16.60 -2.80
CA ASP A 3 7.57 -18.06 -3.02
C ASP A 3 7.19 -18.84 -1.75
N THR A 4 7.72 -18.43 -0.59
CA THR A 4 7.46 -19.07 0.71
C THR A 4 5.99 -18.96 1.12
N VAL A 5 5.36 -17.80 0.92
CA VAL A 5 3.95 -17.58 1.25
C VAL A 5 3.04 -18.28 0.24
N ARG A 6 3.43 -18.33 -1.04
CA ARG A 6 2.68 -19.05 -2.07
C ARG A 6 2.84 -20.57 -2.02
N SER A 7 3.95 -21.09 -1.49
CA SER A 7 4.17 -22.53 -1.32
C SER A 7 3.39 -23.14 -0.16
N ALA A 8 2.76 -22.32 0.70
CA ALA A 8 1.90 -22.80 1.78
C ALA A 8 0.72 -23.62 1.20
N PRO A 9 0.53 -24.90 1.59
CA PRO A 9 -0.50 -25.75 1.01
C PRO A 9 -1.93 -25.23 1.24
N THR A 10 -2.22 -24.75 2.45
CA THR A 10 -3.55 -24.28 2.84
C THR A 10 -3.55 -22.79 3.23
N VAL A 11 -4.74 -22.18 3.24
CA VAL A 11 -4.93 -20.80 3.72
C VAL A 11 -4.56 -20.67 5.21
N ALA A 12 -4.82 -21.71 6.02
CA ALA A 12 -4.46 -21.71 7.44
C ALA A 12 -2.94 -21.74 7.67
N GLU A 13 -2.21 -22.54 6.89
CA GLU A 13 -0.75 -22.52 6.92
C GLU A 13 -0.19 -21.20 6.36
N LEU A 14 -0.80 -20.65 5.31
CA LEU A 14 -0.46 -19.32 4.80
C LEU A 14 -0.59 -18.26 5.89
N GLN A 15 -1.69 -18.27 6.66
CA GLN A 15 -1.89 -17.36 7.78
C GLN A 15 -0.82 -17.55 8.85
N SER A 16 -0.48 -18.81 9.18
CA SER A 16 0.57 -19.11 10.17
C SER A 16 1.94 -18.59 9.73
N VAL A 17 2.30 -18.78 8.46
CA VAL A 17 3.53 -18.24 7.86
C VAL A 17 3.51 -16.71 7.81
N ALA A 18 2.37 -16.11 7.47
CA ALA A 18 2.22 -14.67 7.41
C ALA A 18 2.39 -14.03 8.80
N VAL A 19 1.76 -14.58 9.85
CA VAL A 19 1.93 -14.12 11.23
C VAL A 19 3.39 -14.28 11.68
N TYR A 20 4.03 -15.40 11.36
CA TYR A 20 5.44 -15.60 11.68
C TYR A 20 6.35 -14.56 11.03
N ALA A 21 6.11 -14.24 9.76
CA ALA A 21 6.88 -13.30 8.97
C ALA A 21 6.61 -11.82 9.32
N HIS A 22 5.40 -11.48 9.75
CA HIS A 22 4.95 -10.11 10.02
C HIS A 22 5.90 -9.37 10.98
N ASP A 23 6.25 -9.99 12.11
CA ASP A 23 7.05 -9.34 13.16
C ASP A 23 8.58 -9.45 12.92
N ARG A 24 8.99 -10.22 11.90
CA ARG A 24 10.40 -10.58 11.66
C ARG A 24 10.98 -9.99 10.38
N LEU A 25 10.14 -9.39 9.55
CA LEU A 25 10.54 -8.85 8.26
C LEU A 25 10.20 -7.36 8.17
N ASN A 26 10.82 -6.69 7.21
CA ASN A 26 10.49 -5.30 6.92
C ASN A 26 8.99 -5.18 6.54
N PRO A 27 8.24 -4.22 7.09
CA PRO A 27 6.80 -4.12 6.89
C PRO A 27 6.40 -3.86 5.43
N TYR A 28 7.21 -3.10 4.67
CA TYR A 28 6.96 -2.86 3.25
C TYR A 28 7.17 -4.13 2.42
N LEU A 29 8.26 -4.85 2.68
CA LEU A 29 8.55 -6.13 2.03
C LEU A 29 7.47 -7.16 2.33
N PHE A 30 7.07 -7.27 3.60
CA PHE A 30 6.02 -8.17 4.05
C PHE A 30 4.69 -7.85 3.34
N ASN A 31 4.23 -6.59 3.39
CA ASN A 31 2.99 -6.20 2.76
C ASN A 31 3.01 -6.47 1.26
N TYR A 32 4.08 -6.08 0.56
CA TYR A 32 4.21 -6.35 -0.88
C TYR A 32 4.13 -7.86 -1.18
N ALA A 33 4.91 -8.68 -0.47
CA ALA A 33 4.95 -10.11 -0.74
C ALA A 33 3.62 -10.82 -0.42
N LEU A 34 2.95 -10.42 0.67
CA LEU A 34 1.65 -10.96 1.05
C LEU A 34 0.57 -10.53 0.04
N SER A 35 0.53 -9.27 -0.38
CA SER A 35 -0.41 -8.78 -1.41
C SER A 35 -0.24 -9.54 -2.73
N VAL A 36 1.00 -9.73 -3.21
CA VAL A 36 1.27 -10.54 -4.41
C VAL A 36 0.86 -12.00 -4.20
N ALA A 37 1.12 -12.58 -3.03
CA ALA A 37 0.71 -13.97 -2.77
C ALA A 37 -0.82 -14.13 -2.80
N ILE A 38 -1.57 -13.26 -2.13
CA ILE A 38 -3.04 -13.29 -2.08
C ILE A 38 -3.65 -13.06 -3.47
N LEU A 39 -3.12 -12.13 -4.26
CA LEU A 39 -3.69 -11.79 -5.57
C LEU A 39 -3.46 -12.86 -6.65
N HIS A 40 -2.41 -13.68 -6.51
CA HIS A 40 -2.02 -14.66 -7.55
C HIS A 40 -2.26 -16.12 -7.13
N ARG A 41 -2.65 -16.38 -5.88
CA ARG A 41 -3.09 -17.71 -5.43
C ARG A 41 -4.53 -18.01 -5.86
N LYS A 42 -4.83 -19.28 -6.14
CA LYS A 42 -6.16 -19.70 -6.64
C LYS A 42 -7.20 -19.79 -5.53
N ASP A 43 -6.78 -20.21 -4.34
CA ASP A 43 -7.59 -20.44 -3.13
C ASP A 43 -7.91 -19.15 -2.37
N THR A 44 -7.24 -18.05 -2.70
CA THR A 44 -7.43 -16.71 -2.12
C THR A 44 -8.16 -15.75 -3.05
N LYS A 45 -8.68 -16.23 -4.18
CA LYS A 45 -9.44 -15.41 -5.13
C LYS A 45 -10.70 -14.84 -4.46
N GLY A 46 -10.89 -13.53 -4.58
CA GLY A 46 -12.01 -12.83 -3.96
C GLY A 46 -11.73 -12.33 -2.54
N MET A 47 -10.52 -12.55 -1.99
CA MET A 47 -10.10 -11.84 -0.80
C MET A 47 -9.62 -10.43 -1.15
N ASP A 48 -10.16 -9.44 -0.43
CA ASP A 48 -9.75 -8.05 -0.58
C ASP A 48 -8.40 -7.81 0.09
N VAL A 49 -7.52 -7.11 -0.63
CA VAL A 49 -6.27 -6.61 -0.08
C VAL A 49 -6.50 -5.18 0.39
N PRO A 50 -6.15 -4.83 1.65
CA PRO A 50 -6.27 -3.46 2.13
C PRO A 50 -5.54 -2.47 1.21
N SER A 51 -6.13 -1.29 1.02
CA SER A 51 -5.52 -0.27 0.17
C SER A 51 -4.20 0.22 0.76
N LEU A 52 -3.19 0.44 -0.09
CA LEU A 52 -1.87 0.90 0.37
C LEU A 52 -1.95 2.20 1.17
N ILE A 53 -2.92 3.07 0.87
CA ILE A 53 -3.10 4.32 1.60
C ILE A 53 -3.55 4.10 3.05
N GLN A 54 -4.28 3.02 3.32
CA GLN A 54 -4.70 2.65 4.68
C GLN A 54 -3.55 2.04 5.46
N SER A 55 -2.76 1.17 4.82
CA SER A 55 -1.62 0.50 5.47
C SER A 55 -0.41 1.41 5.64
N PHE A 56 -0.14 2.28 4.65
CA PHE A 56 1.03 3.17 4.61
C PHE A 56 0.66 4.58 4.13
N PRO A 57 -0.14 5.32 4.91
CA PRO A 57 -0.55 6.69 4.55
C PRO A 57 0.63 7.63 4.38
N ASN A 58 1.77 7.33 5.01
CA ASN A 58 3.00 8.12 4.92
C ASN A 58 3.67 8.12 3.54
N LYS A 59 3.19 7.30 2.59
CA LYS A 59 3.62 7.34 1.18
C LYS A 59 2.81 8.32 0.33
N PHE A 60 1.68 8.79 0.83
CA PHE A 60 0.73 9.64 0.10
C PHE A 60 0.58 11.03 0.71
N VAL A 61 0.87 11.16 2.01
CA VAL A 61 0.64 12.38 2.76
C VAL A 61 1.95 12.88 3.36
N ASP A 62 2.15 14.20 3.36
CA ASP A 62 3.32 14.83 3.95
C ASP A 62 3.49 14.53 5.45
N ARG A 63 4.75 14.48 5.91
CA ARG A 63 5.10 14.13 7.27
C ARG A 63 4.60 15.14 8.29
N GLN A 64 4.46 16.42 7.94
CA GLN A 64 4.00 17.46 8.86
C GLN A 64 2.55 17.21 9.31
N ILE A 65 1.72 16.63 8.44
CA ILE A 65 0.32 16.30 8.74
C ILE A 65 0.23 15.23 9.83
N PHE A 66 1.18 14.28 9.88
CA PHE A 66 1.21 13.26 10.92
C PHE A 66 1.44 13.80 12.33
N ARG A 67 2.05 14.99 12.46
CA ARG A 67 2.16 15.65 13.77
C ARG A 67 0.77 16.07 14.27
N HIS A 68 0.00 16.76 13.42
CA HIS A 68 -1.35 17.21 13.75
C HIS A 68 -2.31 16.03 13.92
N LEU A 69 -2.19 14.98 13.10
CA LEU A 69 -2.98 13.74 13.25
C LEU A 69 -2.76 13.08 14.62
N ARG A 70 -1.52 13.02 15.10
CA ARG A 70 -1.23 12.43 16.42
C ARG A 70 -1.84 13.25 17.54
N GLU A 71 -1.74 14.57 17.45
CA GLU A 71 -2.33 15.47 18.43
C GLU A 71 -3.85 15.29 18.48
N GLU A 72 -4.53 15.33 17.33
CA GLU A 72 -5.96 15.13 17.21
C GLU A 72 -6.40 13.77 17.76
N CYS A 73 -5.70 12.68 17.41
CA CYS A 73 -6.04 11.34 17.88
C CYS A 73 -5.81 11.15 19.38
N THR A 74 -4.87 11.88 19.99
CA THR A 74 -4.49 11.72 21.40
C THR A 74 -5.36 12.59 22.31
N ILE A 75 -5.67 13.81 21.88
CA ILE A 75 -6.37 14.82 22.70
C ILE A 75 -7.88 14.73 22.52
N VAL A 76 -8.35 14.56 21.27
CA VAL A 76 -9.78 14.66 20.95
C VAL A 76 -10.47 13.29 21.07
N PRO A 77 -11.58 13.19 21.83
CA PRO A 77 -12.34 11.95 21.95
C PRO A 77 -12.86 11.41 20.62
N GLU A 78 -13.00 10.10 20.54
CA GLU A 78 -13.60 9.45 19.37
C GLU A 78 -15.04 9.95 19.15
N GLY A 79 -15.34 10.35 17.91
CA GLY A 79 -16.62 10.96 17.53
C GLY A 79 -16.62 12.49 17.47
N SER A 80 -15.63 13.15 18.07
CA SER A 80 -15.48 14.62 18.00
C SER A 80 -14.27 15.08 17.16
N ARG A 81 -13.51 14.13 16.58
CA ARG A 81 -12.34 14.41 15.75
C ARG A 81 -12.71 15.11 14.45
N MET A 82 -11.91 16.09 14.04
CA MET A 82 -12.07 16.80 12.78
C MET A 82 -11.10 16.31 11.70
N ALA A 83 -11.52 16.38 10.44
CA ALA A 83 -10.65 16.06 9.32
C ALA A 83 -9.54 17.12 9.17
N ILE A 84 -8.30 16.65 9.01
CA ILE A 84 -7.16 17.53 8.76
C ILE A 84 -7.04 17.77 7.26
N LEU A 85 -7.10 19.03 6.86
CA LEU A 85 -6.98 19.45 5.47
C LEU A 85 -5.52 19.34 5.01
N ILE A 86 -5.34 18.71 3.84
CA ILE A 86 -4.04 18.60 3.18
C ILE A 86 -3.89 19.83 2.27
N PRO A 87 -2.89 20.70 2.50
CA PRO A 87 -2.64 21.83 1.62
C PRO A 87 -2.23 21.32 0.22
N HIS A 88 -2.51 22.11 -0.80
CA HIS A 88 -2.20 21.75 -2.19
C HIS A 88 -0.72 22.05 -2.52
N ASP A 89 -0.20 23.17 -2.02
CA ASP A 89 1.14 23.68 -2.34
C ASP A 89 2.18 23.26 -1.29
N TYR A 90 2.17 21.97 -0.93
CA TYR A 90 3.06 21.45 0.11
C TYR A 90 4.41 20.95 -0.44
N THR A 91 4.49 20.65 -1.73
CA THR A 91 5.72 20.19 -2.40
C THR A 91 6.49 21.32 -3.08
N ALA A 92 5.80 22.29 -3.67
CA ALA A 92 6.38 23.47 -4.31
C ALA A 92 5.38 24.64 -4.34
N SER A 93 5.86 25.83 -4.70
CA SER A 93 5.03 27.01 -4.97
C SER A 93 4.70 27.14 -6.46
N GLU A 94 3.77 28.05 -6.79
CA GLU A 94 3.40 28.40 -8.18
C GLU A 94 4.57 28.97 -9.03
N ASP A 95 5.67 29.37 -8.40
CA ASP A 95 6.88 29.83 -9.09
C ASP A 95 7.60 28.67 -9.81
N GLU A 96 7.40 27.42 -9.34
CA GLU A 96 7.92 26.22 -9.97
C GLU A 96 6.98 25.78 -11.10
N PRO A 97 7.36 25.89 -12.39
CA PRO A 97 6.47 25.57 -13.50
C PRO A 97 5.94 24.12 -13.47
N GLU A 98 6.74 23.20 -12.95
CA GLU A 98 6.36 21.79 -12.78
C GLU A 98 5.28 21.58 -11.71
N HIS A 99 5.10 22.53 -10.79
CA HIS A 99 4.06 22.47 -9.76
C HIS A 99 2.66 22.54 -10.36
N ARG A 100 2.47 23.13 -11.55
CA ARG A 100 1.17 23.19 -12.25
C ARG A 100 0.53 21.83 -12.50
N LEU A 101 1.31 20.75 -12.43
CA LEU A 101 0.85 19.37 -12.60
C LEU A 101 0.69 18.61 -11.27
N TRP A 102 0.77 19.28 -10.11
CA TRP A 102 0.67 18.65 -8.79
C TRP A 102 -0.60 17.80 -8.67
N TYR A 103 -1.74 18.32 -9.14
CA TYR A 103 -3.05 17.67 -9.04
C TYR A 103 -3.11 16.32 -9.76
N PHE A 104 -2.20 16.05 -10.70
CA PHE A 104 -2.11 14.78 -11.41
C PHE A 104 -0.99 13.89 -10.84
N ARG A 105 0.20 14.45 -10.64
CA ARG A 105 1.38 13.69 -10.20
C ARG A 105 1.24 13.20 -8.76
N GLU A 106 0.56 13.97 -7.92
CA GLU A 106 0.42 13.72 -6.49
C GLU A 106 -0.99 13.21 -6.12
N ASP A 107 -1.85 13.00 -7.10
CA ASP A 107 -3.19 12.42 -6.88
C ASP A 107 -3.08 11.01 -6.26
N PHE A 108 -3.92 10.75 -5.28
CA PHE A 108 -3.93 9.46 -4.58
C PHE A 108 -4.42 8.35 -5.49
N GLY A 109 -5.42 8.60 -6.32
CA GLY A 109 -5.99 7.61 -7.25
C GLY A 109 -4.99 7.17 -8.31
N VAL A 110 -4.31 8.12 -8.97
CA VAL A 110 -3.28 7.86 -9.97
C VAL A 110 -2.14 7.03 -9.37
N ASN A 111 -1.64 7.42 -8.20
CA ASN A 111 -0.55 6.70 -7.53
C ASN A 111 -0.98 5.31 -7.01
N LEU A 112 -2.20 5.18 -6.48
CA LEU A 112 -2.76 3.89 -6.07
C LEU A 112 -2.95 2.95 -7.26
N TYR A 113 -3.49 3.46 -8.37
CA TYR A 113 -3.61 2.69 -9.61
C TYR A 113 -2.25 2.22 -10.11
N HIS A 114 -1.26 3.12 -10.13
CA HIS A 114 0.10 2.78 -10.53
C HIS A 114 0.66 1.65 -9.66
N TRP A 115 0.56 1.75 -8.34
CA TRP A 115 1.01 0.71 -7.42
C TRP A 115 0.27 -0.62 -7.61
N HIS A 116 -1.07 -0.59 -7.70
CA HIS A 116 -1.89 -1.78 -7.85
C HIS A 116 -1.62 -2.51 -9.17
N ARG A 117 -1.31 -1.75 -10.24
CA ARG A 117 -0.86 -2.32 -11.52
C ARG A 117 0.41 -3.15 -11.34
N TYR A 118 1.40 -2.68 -10.58
CA TYR A 118 2.65 -3.44 -10.35
C TYR A 118 2.47 -4.64 -9.40
N LEU A 119 1.44 -4.66 -8.54
CA LEU A 119 1.07 -5.87 -7.82
C LEU A 119 0.48 -6.93 -8.74
N MET A 120 -0.38 -6.51 -9.67
CA MET A 120 -1.04 -7.42 -10.61
C MET A 120 -0.10 -7.88 -11.72
N TYR A 121 0.83 -7.03 -12.16
CA TYR A 121 1.77 -7.29 -13.24
C TYR A 121 3.21 -6.97 -12.78
N PRO A 122 3.78 -7.77 -11.87
CA PRO A 122 5.16 -7.60 -11.44
C PRO A 122 6.11 -7.92 -12.60
N PHE A 123 7.25 -7.22 -12.63
CA PHE A 123 8.28 -7.41 -13.67
C PHE A 123 9.16 -8.64 -13.41
N GLU A 124 9.23 -9.11 -12.17
CA GLU A 124 10.06 -10.23 -11.74
C GLU A 124 9.31 -11.09 -10.73
N ALA A 125 9.37 -12.41 -10.92
CA ALA A 125 8.96 -13.42 -9.96
C ALA A 125 9.61 -14.77 -10.35
N SER A 126 9.86 -15.63 -9.37
CA SER A 126 10.40 -16.97 -9.59
C SER A 126 9.49 -17.83 -10.50
N GLU A 127 8.17 -17.65 -10.40
CA GLU A 127 7.20 -18.36 -11.22
C GLU A 127 6.78 -17.52 -12.44
N ARG A 128 7.00 -18.06 -13.65
CA ARG A 128 6.65 -17.41 -14.92
C ARG A 128 5.18 -16.99 -15.02
N SER A 129 4.25 -17.74 -14.43
CA SER A 129 2.80 -17.49 -14.53
C SER A 129 2.37 -16.17 -13.88
N VAL A 130 3.17 -15.65 -12.93
CA VAL A 130 2.92 -14.38 -12.23
C VAL A 130 3.24 -13.18 -13.13
N VAL A 131 4.31 -13.30 -13.91
CA VAL A 131 4.83 -12.24 -14.79
C VAL A 131 4.13 -12.28 -16.16
N TYR A 132 4.06 -13.46 -16.78
CA TYR A 132 3.55 -13.63 -18.14
C TYR A 132 2.04 -13.90 -18.14
N LYS A 133 1.27 -12.82 -17.98
CA LYS A 133 -0.19 -12.86 -18.13
C LYS A 133 -0.59 -12.64 -19.60
N ALA A 134 -1.72 -13.24 -20.00
CA ALA A 134 -2.29 -13.00 -21.32
C ALA A 134 -2.60 -11.51 -21.51
N ARG A 135 -2.38 -11.01 -22.73
CA ARG A 135 -2.65 -9.61 -23.11
C ARG A 135 -4.14 -9.39 -23.36
#